data_AF-A0A1B6EAT1-F1
#
_entry.id   AF-A0A1B6EAT1-F1
#
_cell.length_a   1.000
_cell.length_b   1.000
_cell.length_c   1.000
_cell.angle_alpha   90.00
_cell.angle_beta   90.00
_cell.angle_gamma   90.00
#
_symmetry.space_group_name_H-M   'P 1'
#
loop_
_entity.id
_entity.type
_entity.pdbx_description
1 polymer ?
#
loop_
_entity_poly.entity_id
_entity_poly.type
_entity_poly.pdbx_seq_one_letter_code
_entity_poly.pdbx_strand_id
1 'polypeptide(L)'
;MGKYRLIFFESLIIFFTFSQVYCINEIFNKIIQCAKKFNFLNFNKTEQYNNNADAREISERFFKNLSSYKNASSSGSNTNDYAIATNCFDDLIIFPANSIFYCCDVKELFNKLESNRTFDFILMDPPWWNKYIRRKNLKNVAEGYKMMYNHELKELPIKSFLCNDGLLAIWCTNSSSHVNDVINILFPNWGIEYCATWYWMKVTKSGEPVCNFSKPPGKQPYERIIFGSRSGRTQKYRQPEEKKVIISVPSAIHSHKPPLIEVLASYLPTHPACLELFARYLLPNWTSCGNQVMCLQNMDLFTQESTSLEPS
;
A
#
# COMPACT_ATOMS: atom_id res chain seq x y z
N MET A 1 -4.81 -39.29 47.17
CA MET A 1 -3.72 -38.72 46.34
C MET A 1 -3.98 -39.09 44.90
N GLY A 2 -3.97 -38.13 43.99
CA GLY A 2 -4.19 -38.35 42.56
C GLY A 2 -4.58 -37.05 41.86
N LYS A 3 -3.62 -36.13 41.71
CA LYS A 3 -3.76 -34.95 40.86
C LYS A 3 -3.50 -35.39 39.41
N TYR A 4 -4.51 -35.34 38.56
CA TYR A 4 -4.32 -35.44 37.11
C TYR A 4 -4.33 -34.04 36.50
N ARG A 5 -3.26 -33.77 35.74
CA ARG A 5 -3.01 -32.56 34.98
C ARG A 5 -3.36 -32.86 33.52
N LEU A 6 -4.25 -32.08 32.91
CA LEU A 6 -4.41 -32.09 31.46
C LEU A 6 -3.41 -31.10 30.83
N ILE A 7 -2.70 -31.59 29.81
CA ILE A 7 -1.76 -30.85 28.96
C ILE A 7 -2.28 -30.96 27.53
N PHE A 8 -2.12 -29.88 26.77
CA PHE A 8 -2.34 -29.68 25.32
C PHE A 8 -3.74 -29.25 24.85
N PHE A 9 -3.96 -27.93 24.80
CA PHE A 9 -4.64 -27.31 23.66
C PHE A 9 -3.59 -27.02 22.59
N GLU A 10 -3.44 -27.92 21.62
CA GLU A 10 -2.67 -27.70 20.40
C GLU A 10 -3.61 -27.61 19.18
N SER A 11 -4.69 -26.81 19.31
CA SER A 11 -5.72 -26.72 18.28
C SER A 11 -6.42 -25.36 18.26
N LEU A 12 -5.68 -24.27 18.00
CA LEU A 12 -6.29 -22.95 17.79
C LEU A 12 -5.57 -22.10 16.74
N ILE A 13 -5.30 -22.65 15.54
CA ILE A 13 -4.80 -21.85 14.39
C ILE A 13 -5.60 -22.07 13.09
N ILE A 14 -6.47 -23.07 12.98
CA ILE A 14 -7.12 -23.42 11.69
C ILE A 14 -8.54 -22.83 11.50
N PHE A 15 -9.26 -22.43 12.55
CA PHE A 15 -10.63 -21.89 12.41
C PHE A 15 -10.72 -20.39 12.07
N PHE A 16 -9.73 -19.59 12.46
CA PHE A 16 -9.79 -18.13 12.28
C PHE A 16 -9.68 -17.69 10.82
N THR A 17 -8.88 -18.38 10.00
CA THR A 17 -8.62 -17.95 8.61
C THR A 17 -9.81 -18.25 7.69
N PHE A 18 -10.47 -19.40 7.84
CA PHE A 18 -11.67 -19.73 7.06
C PHE A 18 -12.85 -18.81 7.43
N SER A 19 -13.07 -18.59 8.73
CA SER A 19 -14.09 -17.64 9.23
C SER A 19 -13.85 -16.22 8.72
N GLN A 20 -12.59 -15.78 8.68
CA GLN A 20 -12.22 -14.47 8.14
C GLN A 20 -12.55 -14.34 6.66
N VAL A 21 -12.16 -15.30 5.81
CA VAL A 21 -12.47 -15.25 4.37
C VAL A 21 -13.98 -15.17 4.15
N TYR A 22 -14.76 -15.97 4.88
CA TYR A 22 -16.22 -15.94 4.82
C TYR A 22 -16.78 -14.58 5.24
N CYS A 23 -16.32 -14.03 6.38
CA CYS A 23 -16.73 -12.72 6.88
C CYS A 23 -16.44 -11.59 5.89
N ILE A 24 -15.26 -11.60 5.24
CA ILE A 24 -14.92 -10.60 4.21
C ILE A 24 -15.80 -10.73 2.98
N ASN A 25 -16.09 -11.95 2.53
CA ASN A 25 -17.01 -12.20 1.42
C ASN A 25 -18.42 -11.66 1.73
N GLU A 26 -18.93 -11.87 2.95
CA GLU A 26 -20.23 -11.34 3.40
C GLU A 26 -20.27 -9.80 3.41
N ILE A 27 -19.23 -9.15 3.94
CA ILE A 27 -19.13 -7.67 3.94
C ILE A 27 -19.07 -7.16 2.50
N PHE A 28 -18.26 -7.78 1.65
CA PHE A 28 -18.15 -7.45 0.23
C PHE A 28 -19.50 -7.52 -0.48
N ASN A 29 -20.23 -8.63 -0.33
CA ASN A 29 -21.53 -8.81 -0.96
C ASN A 29 -22.54 -7.72 -0.56
N LYS A 30 -22.54 -7.33 0.73
CA LYS A 30 -23.39 -6.22 1.21
C LYS A 30 -23.01 -4.89 0.56
N ILE A 31 -21.72 -4.57 0.46
CA ILE A 31 -21.26 -3.31 -0.17
C ILE A 31 -21.63 -3.28 -1.65
N ILE A 32 -21.39 -4.37 -2.39
CA ILE A 32 -21.73 -4.45 -3.82
C ILE A 32 -23.23 -4.36 -4.06
N GLN A 33 -24.05 -5.01 -3.24
CA GLN A 33 -25.51 -4.90 -3.33
C GLN A 33 -25.97 -3.45 -3.12
N CYS A 34 -25.43 -2.75 -2.12
CA CYS A 34 -25.70 -1.33 -1.91
C CYS A 34 -25.24 -0.48 -3.10
N ALA A 35 -24.01 -0.69 -3.60
CA ALA A 35 -23.46 0.07 -4.71
C ALA A 35 -24.29 -0.11 -6.01
N LYS A 36 -24.75 -1.34 -6.29
CA LYS A 36 -25.69 -1.63 -7.38
C LYS A 36 -27.04 -0.94 -7.18
N LYS A 37 -27.59 -0.94 -5.96
CA LYS A 37 -28.88 -0.29 -5.64
C LYS A 37 -28.85 1.23 -5.88
N PHE A 38 -27.73 1.89 -5.59
CA PHE A 38 -27.58 3.34 -5.73
C PHE A 38 -26.96 3.77 -7.07
N ASN A 39 -26.86 2.87 -8.07
CA ASN A 39 -26.24 3.14 -9.37
C ASN A 39 -24.82 3.73 -9.31
N PHE A 40 -24.07 3.47 -8.22
CA PHE A 40 -22.65 3.82 -8.14
C PHE A 40 -21.79 2.97 -9.08
N LEU A 41 -22.35 1.90 -9.64
CA LEU A 41 -21.70 0.99 -10.57
C LEU A 41 -22.42 1.04 -11.92
N ASN A 42 -22.03 1.99 -12.79
CA ASN A 42 -22.62 2.14 -14.11
C ASN A 42 -21.89 1.20 -15.09
N PHE A 43 -22.39 -0.03 -15.23
CA PHE A 43 -21.77 -1.05 -16.06
C PHE A 43 -22.18 -0.91 -17.53
N ASN A 44 -21.36 -0.26 -18.34
CA ASN A 44 -21.42 -0.48 -19.78
C ASN A 44 -20.90 -1.89 -20.09
N LYS A 45 -21.82 -2.82 -20.40
CA LYS A 45 -21.50 -4.21 -20.79
C LYS A 45 -20.57 -4.30 -22.00
N THR A 46 -20.42 -3.24 -22.78
CA THR A 46 -19.54 -3.15 -23.96
C THR A 46 -18.07 -2.95 -23.64
N GLU A 47 -17.70 -2.50 -22.42
CA GLU A 47 -16.29 -2.35 -22.00
C GLU A 47 -15.67 -3.65 -21.46
N GLN A 48 -16.25 -4.81 -21.80
CA GLN A 48 -15.79 -6.10 -21.30
C GLN A 48 -14.45 -6.57 -21.92
N TYR A 49 -13.92 -5.85 -22.92
CA TYR A 49 -12.82 -6.34 -23.77
C TYR A 49 -11.61 -5.42 -23.99
N ASN A 50 -11.56 -4.22 -23.40
CA ASN A 50 -10.31 -3.43 -23.41
C ASN A 50 -9.59 -3.64 -22.09
N ASN A 51 -8.97 -4.81 -22.03
CA ASN A 51 -7.97 -5.24 -21.07
C ASN A 51 -6.99 -4.07 -20.87
N ASN A 52 -6.58 -3.77 -19.65
CA ASN A 52 -5.53 -2.78 -19.37
C ASN A 52 -4.13 -3.23 -19.87
N ALA A 53 -4.04 -3.80 -21.08
CA ALA A 53 -2.85 -4.32 -21.72
C ALA A 53 -1.89 -3.18 -22.06
N ASP A 54 -2.38 -2.08 -22.62
CA ASP A 54 -1.56 -0.92 -22.99
C ASP A 54 -0.86 -0.32 -21.77
N ALA A 55 -1.59 -0.11 -20.67
CA ALA A 55 -1.02 0.37 -19.41
C ALA A 55 -0.04 -0.63 -18.76
N ARG A 56 -0.19 -1.94 -19.01
CA ARG A 56 0.79 -2.97 -18.59
C ARG A 56 2.03 -2.93 -19.48
N GLU A 57 1.87 -2.81 -20.78
CA GLU A 57 2.97 -2.77 -21.74
C GLU A 57 3.80 -1.50 -21.55
N ILE A 58 3.16 -0.33 -21.38
CA ILE A 58 3.84 0.92 -21.03
C ILE A 58 4.63 0.76 -19.73
N SER A 59 3.99 0.18 -18.71
CA SER A 59 4.66 -0.06 -17.42
C SER A 59 5.81 -1.05 -17.53
N GLU A 60 5.67 -2.15 -18.27
CA GLU A 60 6.72 -3.14 -18.49
C GLU A 60 7.88 -2.57 -19.31
N ARG A 61 7.60 -1.79 -20.36
CA ARG A 61 8.59 -1.07 -21.15
C ARG A 61 9.34 -0.06 -20.29
N PHE A 62 8.64 0.69 -19.45
CA PHE A 62 9.24 1.62 -18.50
C PHE A 62 10.12 0.89 -17.47
N PHE A 63 9.65 -0.21 -16.86
CA PHE A 63 10.44 -1.01 -15.92
C PHE A 63 11.65 -1.72 -16.57
N LYS A 64 11.63 -1.98 -17.88
CA LYS A 64 12.80 -2.46 -18.65
C LYS A 64 13.82 -1.36 -18.90
N ASN A 65 13.36 -0.13 -19.16
CA ASN A 65 14.21 1.05 -19.35
C ASN A 65 14.73 1.64 -18.03
N LEU A 66 14.31 1.09 -16.88
CA LEU A 66 14.67 1.52 -15.54
C LEU A 66 16.18 1.41 -15.19
N SER A 67 17.01 0.92 -16.10
CA SER A 67 18.48 0.88 -15.93
C SER A 67 19.07 2.28 -15.73
N SER A 68 18.44 3.34 -16.25
CA SER A 68 18.83 4.75 -16.03
C SER A 68 18.49 5.26 -14.63
N TYR A 69 17.35 4.87 -14.05
CA TYR A 69 16.91 5.31 -12.71
C TYR A 69 17.54 4.51 -11.57
N LYS A 70 18.02 3.29 -11.82
CA LYS A 70 18.45 2.34 -10.77
C LYS A 70 19.68 2.78 -9.96
N ASN A 71 20.46 3.76 -10.42
CA ASN A 71 21.80 4.03 -9.86
C ASN A 71 22.05 5.46 -9.33
N ALA A 72 21.09 6.39 -9.46
CA ALA A 72 21.28 7.77 -8.99
C ALA A 72 20.48 8.02 -7.72
N SER A 73 21.13 7.91 -6.55
CA SER A 73 20.56 8.42 -5.29
C SER A 73 20.25 9.90 -5.47
N SER A 74 18.97 10.25 -5.43
CA SER A 74 18.50 11.61 -5.69
C SER A 74 17.34 11.96 -4.78
N SER A 75 17.13 13.25 -4.59
CA SER A 75 16.01 13.79 -3.81
C SER A 75 15.59 15.11 -4.40
N GLY A 76 14.31 15.44 -4.23
CA GLY A 76 13.77 16.70 -4.71
C GLY A 76 12.42 17.00 -4.08
N SER A 77 11.91 18.17 -4.38
CA SER A 77 10.60 18.62 -3.92
C SER A 77 9.93 19.53 -4.95
N ASN A 78 8.62 19.40 -5.09
CA ASN A 78 7.79 20.43 -5.69
C ASN A 78 7.09 21.19 -4.57
N THR A 79 7.48 22.45 -4.36
CA THR A 79 6.92 23.34 -3.33
C THR A 79 5.74 24.17 -3.84
N ASN A 80 5.34 24.00 -5.10
CA ASN A 80 4.17 24.67 -5.65
C ASN A 80 2.89 23.95 -5.21
N ASP A 81 1.78 24.69 -5.21
CA ASP A 81 0.43 24.18 -4.99
C ASP A 81 -0.19 23.54 -6.26
N TYR A 82 0.56 23.52 -7.36
CA TYR A 82 0.22 22.83 -8.61
C TYR A 82 1.29 21.78 -9.00
N ALA A 83 0.91 20.82 -9.84
CA ALA A 83 1.83 19.81 -10.36
C ALA A 83 2.76 20.40 -11.42
N ILE A 84 4.02 19.98 -11.42
CA ILE A 84 5.02 20.39 -12.43
C ILE A 84 5.48 19.18 -13.24
N ALA A 85 5.78 19.38 -14.52
CA ALA A 85 6.41 18.37 -15.36
C ALA A 85 7.83 18.82 -15.71
N THR A 86 8.81 17.94 -15.55
CA THR A 86 10.21 18.23 -15.91
C THR A 86 10.88 17.02 -16.52
N ASN A 87 11.86 17.26 -17.38
CA ASN A 87 12.64 16.19 -17.98
C ASN A 87 13.62 15.62 -16.94
N CYS A 88 13.50 14.32 -16.67
CA CYS A 88 14.42 13.56 -15.83
C CYS A 88 14.81 12.28 -16.57
N PHE A 89 16.12 12.06 -16.74
CA PHE A 89 16.65 10.82 -17.35
C PHE A 89 16.01 10.48 -18.71
N ASP A 90 15.86 11.49 -19.58
CA ASP A 90 15.24 11.42 -20.92
C ASP A 90 13.74 11.15 -20.96
N ASP A 91 13.05 11.12 -19.80
CA ASP A 91 11.60 11.04 -19.71
C ASP A 91 11.00 12.33 -19.15
N LEU A 92 9.76 12.64 -19.55
CA LEU A 92 8.98 13.71 -18.94
C LEU A 92 8.29 13.17 -17.68
N ILE A 93 8.70 13.67 -16.51
CA ILE A 93 8.24 13.20 -15.19
C ILE A 93 7.38 14.27 -14.52
N ILE A 94 6.23 13.87 -13.96
CA ILE A 94 5.31 14.71 -13.20
C ILE A 94 5.62 14.66 -11.71
N PHE A 95 5.68 15.82 -11.09
CA PHE A 95 5.81 15.99 -9.65
C PHE A 95 4.55 16.65 -9.10
N PRO A 96 3.75 15.95 -8.27
CA PRO A 96 2.54 16.51 -7.67
C PRO A 96 2.82 17.72 -6.80
N ALA A 97 1.79 18.54 -6.58
CA ALA A 97 1.84 19.70 -5.69
C ALA A 97 2.34 19.33 -4.27
N ASN A 98 3.17 20.18 -3.67
CA ASN A 98 3.69 20.01 -2.31
C ASN A 98 4.30 18.62 -2.03
N SER A 99 4.91 17.99 -3.02
CA SER A 99 5.50 16.64 -2.88
C SER A 99 7.00 16.73 -2.58
N ILE A 100 7.49 15.81 -1.75
CA ILE A 100 8.92 15.63 -1.46
C ILE A 100 9.25 14.17 -1.76
N PHE A 101 10.38 13.92 -2.43
CA PHE A 101 10.78 12.54 -2.73
C PHE A 101 12.26 12.28 -2.45
N TYR A 102 12.54 11.03 -2.11
CA TYR A 102 13.88 10.47 -1.92
C TYR A 102 13.99 9.16 -2.69
N CYS A 103 14.69 9.19 -3.82
CA CYS A 103 15.04 8.01 -4.60
C CYS A 103 16.29 7.36 -4.02
N CYS A 104 16.13 6.60 -2.94
CA CYS A 104 17.21 5.86 -2.28
C CYS A 104 16.65 4.66 -1.50
N ASP A 105 17.55 3.87 -0.90
CA ASP A 105 17.13 2.84 0.05
C ASP A 105 16.47 3.51 1.27
N VAL A 106 15.37 2.95 1.74
CA VAL A 106 14.63 3.52 2.88
C VAL A 106 15.47 3.55 4.16
N LYS A 107 16.51 2.72 4.29
CA LYS A 107 17.44 2.78 5.41
C LYS A 107 18.25 4.08 5.40
N GLU A 108 18.56 4.62 4.21
CA GLU A 108 19.28 5.88 4.06
C GLU A 108 18.40 7.11 4.32
N LEU A 109 17.09 6.99 4.09
CA LEU A 109 16.13 8.08 4.27
C LEU A 109 16.26 8.72 5.66
N PHE A 110 16.34 7.90 6.70
CA PHE A 110 16.31 8.38 8.08
C PHE A 110 17.55 9.18 8.47
N ASN A 111 18.63 9.08 7.70
CA ASN A 111 19.82 9.94 7.85
C ASN A 111 19.66 11.29 7.12
N LYS A 112 18.71 11.38 6.18
CA LYS A 112 18.41 12.59 5.39
C LYS A 112 17.26 13.41 5.97
N LEU A 113 16.44 12.82 6.84
CA LEU A 113 15.37 13.52 7.54
C LEU A 113 15.90 14.22 8.79
N GLU A 114 15.34 15.39 9.10
CA GLU A 114 15.62 16.08 10.35
C GLU A 114 15.17 15.23 11.55
N SER A 115 15.96 15.19 12.62
CA SER A 115 15.74 14.30 13.76
C SER A 115 14.48 14.63 14.57
N ASN A 116 13.99 15.86 14.49
CA ASN A 116 12.76 16.34 15.10
C ASN A 116 11.53 16.19 14.18
N ARG A 117 11.71 15.73 12.94
CA ARG A 117 10.60 15.58 11.99
C ARG A 117 9.79 14.34 12.34
N THR A 118 8.48 14.54 12.49
CA THR A 118 7.52 13.46 12.73
C THR A 118 6.37 13.53 11.75
N PHE A 119 5.72 12.39 11.52
CA PHE A 119 4.61 12.23 10.60
C PHE A 119 3.34 11.80 11.34
N ASP A 120 2.21 12.36 10.93
CA ASP A 120 0.88 11.97 11.40
C ASP A 120 0.45 10.63 10.78
N PHE A 121 0.93 10.35 9.57
CA PHE A 121 0.66 9.10 8.87
C PHE A 121 1.92 8.55 8.19
N ILE A 122 2.23 7.28 8.46
CA ILE A 122 3.26 6.53 7.75
C ILE A 122 2.58 5.36 7.02
N LEU A 123 2.78 5.27 5.71
CA LEU A 123 2.36 4.14 4.89
C LEU A 123 3.58 3.34 4.42
N MET A 124 3.51 2.02 4.51
CA MET A 124 4.57 1.12 4.04
C MET A 124 4.02 0.06 3.09
N ASP A 125 4.66 -0.14 1.94
CA ASP A 125 4.43 -1.29 1.05
C ASP A 125 5.74 -2.10 0.88
N PRO A 126 6.21 -2.77 1.94
CA PRO A 126 7.52 -3.39 1.93
C PRO A 126 7.59 -4.54 0.90
N PRO A 127 8.76 -4.76 0.28
CA PRO A 127 8.97 -5.85 -0.67
C PRO A 127 9.11 -7.18 0.10
N TRP A 128 7.98 -7.69 0.58
CA TRP A 128 7.88 -8.89 1.40
C TRP A 128 8.69 -10.05 0.83
N TRP A 129 9.50 -10.68 1.68
CA TRP A 129 10.25 -11.85 1.27
C TRP A 129 9.33 -12.96 0.78
N ASN A 130 9.53 -13.44 -0.45
CA ASN A 130 8.75 -14.53 -1.01
C ASN A 130 9.65 -15.51 -1.76
N LYS A 131 9.76 -16.74 -1.24
CA LYS A 131 10.58 -17.83 -1.80
C LYS A 131 10.28 -18.12 -3.28
N TYR A 132 9.04 -17.99 -3.73
CA TYR A 132 8.65 -18.21 -5.13
C TYR A 132 9.13 -17.07 -6.02
N ILE A 133 8.88 -15.81 -5.63
CA ILE A 133 9.34 -14.63 -6.36
C ILE A 133 10.87 -14.61 -6.46
N ARG A 134 11.59 -15.03 -5.41
CA ARG A 134 13.04 -15.21 -5.47
C ARG A 134 13.48 -16.17 -6.56
N ARG A 135 12.85 -17.35 -6.64
CA ARG A 135 13.20 -18.35 -7.66
C ARG A 135 12.90 -17.87 -9.08
N LYS A 136 11.89 -17.01 -9.26
CA LYS A 136 11.59 -16.36 -10.54
C LYS A 136 12.61 -15.27 -10.87
N ASN A 137 12.95 -14.40 -9.91
CA ASN A 137 13.93 -13.33 -10.09
C ASN A 137 15.36 -13.84 -10.30
N LEU A 138 15.72 -15.01 -9.74
CA LEU A 138 17.00 -15.67 -10.01
C LEU A 138 17.14 -16.14 -11.47
N LYS A 139 16.03 -16.32 -12.20
CA LYS A 139 16.03 -16.67 -13.62
C LYS A 139 16.07 -15.43 -14.53
N ASN A 140 15.52 -14.30 -14.07
CA ASN A 140 15.49 -13.01 -14.78
C ASN A 140 16.08 -11.89 -13.90
N VAL A 141 17.41 -11.84 -13.79
CA VAL A 141 18.14 -10.93 -12.87
C VAL A 141 17.85 -9.44 -13.16
N ALA A 142 17.54 -9.08 -14.42
CA ALA A 142 17.26 -7.69 -14.83
C ALA A 142 15.92 -7.14 -14.26
N GLU A 143 14.94 -8.00 -13.97
CA GLU A 143 13.57 -7.64 -13.57
C GLU A 143 13.32 -7.82 -12.06
N GLY A 144 14.31 -8.32 -11.31
CA GLY A 144 14.14 -8.64 -9.90
C GLY A 144 14.33 -7.47 -8.95
N TYR A 145 13.32 -7.15 -8.13
CA TYR A 145 13.49 -6.31 -6.95
C TYR A 145 14.26 -7.04 -5.85
N LYS A 146 15.16 -6.33 -5.15
CA LYS A 146 15.82 -6.83 -3.94
C LYS A 146 14.75 -6.99 -2.86
N MET A 147 14.37 -8.22 -2.56
CA MET A 147 13.48 -8.50 -1.42
C MET A 147 14.20 -8.16 -0.14
N MET A 148 13.46 -7.62 0.82
CA MET A 148 13.98 -7.27 2.13
C MET A 148 13.65 -8.38 3.12
N TYR A 149 14.61 -8.78 3.93
CA TYR A 149 14.32 -9.72 5.01
C TYR A 149 13.60 -9.00 6.16
N ASN A 150 12.76 -9.72 6.89
CA ASN A 150 11.98 -9.13 7.99
C ASN A 150 12.86 -8.55 9.12
N HIS A 151 14.09 -9.04 9.29
CA HIS A 151 15.05 -8.45 10.23
C HIS A 151 15.51 -7.04 9.79
N GLU A 152 15.65 -6.80 8.50
CA GLU A 152 16.05 -5.49 7.98
C GLU A 152 14.93 -4.46 8.10
N LEU A 153 13.67 -4.90 7.95
CA LEU A 153 12.50 -4.05 8.23
C LEU A 153 12.48 -3.63 9.69
N LYS A 154 12.78 -4.55 10.60
CA LYS A 154 12.79 -4.31 12.05
C LYS A 154 13.77 -3.19 12.45
N GLU A 155 14.86 -3.00 11.72
CA GLU A 155 15.87 -1.97 11.99
C GLU A 155 15.40 -0.54 11.69
N LEU A 156 14.30 -0.36 10.95
CA LEU A 156 13.83 0.98 10.60
C LEU A 156 13.35 1.74 11.85
N PRO A 157 13.77 2.99 12.07
CA PRO A 157 13.44 3.77 13.27
C PRO A 157 12.03 4.37 13.25
N ILE A 158 11.01 3.59 12.85
CA ILE A 158 9.63 4.06 12.64
C ILE A 158 9.07 4.81 13.86
N LYS A 159 9.37 4.33 15.07
CA LYS A 159 8.93 4.95 16.33
C LYS A 159 9.33 6.43 16.43
N SER A 160 10.55 6.76 16.01
CA SER A 160 11.12 8.10 16.16
C SER A 160 10.50 9.10 15.19
N PHE A 161 9.98 8.62 14.07
CA PHE A 161 9.39 9.45 13.02
C PHE A 161 7.85 9.45 13.04
N LEU A 162 7.20 8.68 13.93
CA LEU A 162 5.75 8.69 14.09
C LEU A 162 5.33 9.60 15.25
N CYS A 163 4.44 10.56 14.99
CA CYS A 163 3.81 11.40 16.01
C CYS A 163 3.15 10.54 17.11
N ASN A 164 2.96 11.10 18.31
CA ASN A 164 2.33 10.37 19.43
C ASN A 164 0.92 9.83 19.10
N ASP A 165 0.11 10.63 18.38
CA ASP A 165 -1.21 10.22 17.85
C ASP A 165 -1.16 9.77 16.38
N GLY A 166 0.04 9.52 15.86
CA GLY A 166 0.26 9.11 14.49
C GLY A 166 -0.24 7.68 14.21
N LEU A 167 -0.57 7.44 12.95
CA LEU A 167 -1.04 6.15 12.45
C LEU A 167 0.01 5.54 11.51
N LEU A 168 0.29 4.25 11.71
CA LEU A 168 1.11 3.44 10.80
C LEU A 168 0.19 2.48 10.04
N ALA A 169 0.31 2.43 8.72
CA ALA A 169 -0.36 1.45 7.87
C ALA A 169 0.66 0.66 7.06
N ILE A 170 0.49 -0.67 7.02
CA ILE A 170 1.35 -1.56 6.24
C ILE A 170 0.50 -2.39 5.28
N TRP A 171 0.76 -2.26 3.98
CA TRP A 171 0.25 -3.19 2.98
C TRP A 171 0.86 -4.57 3.20
N CYS A 172 0.01 -5.57 3.40
CA CYS A 172 0.42 -6.93 3.71
C CYS A 172 -0.28 -7.94 2.80
N THR A 173 0.47 -8.97 2.41
CA THR A 173 -0.12 -10.11 1.70
C THR A 173 -1.00 -10.94 2.62
N ASN A 174 -1.77 -11.88 2.06
CA ASN A 174 -2.55 -12.84 2.86
C ASN A 174 -1.73 -13.98 3.46
N SER A 175 -0.38 -13.90 3.39
CA SER A 175 0.49 -14.84 4.08
C SER A 175 0.33 -14.68 5.59
N SER A 176 -0.11 -15.75 6.27
CA SER A 176 -0.22 -15.74 7.74
C SER A 176 1.12 -15.44 8.41
N SER A 177 2.23 -15.87 7.82
CA SER A 177 3.58 -15.55 8.31
C SER A 177 3.85 -14.05 8.26
N HIS A 178 3.53 -13.36 7.16
CA HIS A 178 3.79 -11.92 7.07
C HIS A 178 2.88 -11.13 8.02
N VAL A 179 1.61 -11.52 8.13
CA VAL A 179 0.67 -10.91 9.08
C VAL A 179 1.19 -11.09 10.51
N ASN A 180 1.64 -12.28 10.87
CA ASN A 180 2.23 -12.57 12.17
C ASN A 180 3.50 -11.73 12.41
N ASP A 181 4.39 -11.62 11.43
CA ASP A 181 5.63 -10.87 11.58
C ASP A 181 5.36 -9.36 11.75
N VAL A 182 4.37 -8.80 11.03
CA VAL A 182 3.94 -7.42 11.24
C VAL A 182 3.48 -7.21 12.68
N ILE A 183 2.50 -8.01 13.13
CA ILE A 183 1.80 -7.78 14.39
C ILE A 183 2.66 -8.14 15.60
N ASN A 184 3.40 -9.26 15.53
CA ASN A 184 4.09 -9.84 16.69
C ASN A 184 5.59 -9.57 16.71
N ILE A 185 6.18 -9.02 15.64
CA ILE A 185 7.63 -8.75 15.57
C ILE A 185 7.90 -7.28 15.27
N LEU A 186 7.39 -6.77 14.14
CA LEU A 186 7.70 -5.40 13.69
C LEU A 186 7.06 -4.35 14.61
N PHE A 187 5.75 -4.47 14.86
CA PHE A 187 5.02 -3.53 15.70
C PHE A 187 5.60 -3.43 17.12
N PRO A 188 5.82 -4.53 17.87
CA PRO A 188 6.42 -4.45 19.20
C PRO A 188 7.83 -3.82 19.19
N ASN A 189 8.64 -4.11 18.17
CA ASN A 189 9.98 -3.53 18.07
C ASN A 189 9.94 -2.01 17.87
N TRP A 190 8.94 -1.50 17.16
CA TRP A 190 8.73 -0.07 16.97
C TRP A 190 7.92 0.58 18.09
N GLY A 191 7.54 -0.16 19.15
CA GLY A 191 6.65 0.36 20.20
C GLY A 191 5.28 0.78 19.66
N ILE A 192 4.80 0.05 18.65
CA ILE A 192 3.51 0.21 18.01
C ILE A 192 2.58 -0.91 18.50
N GLU A 193 1.35 -0.54 18.81
CA GLU A 193 0.27 -1.45 19.13
C GLU A 193 -0.61 -1.65 17.89
N TYR A 194 -1.02 -2.91 17.68
CA TYR A 194 -2.00 -3.24 16.65
C TYR A 194 -3.33 -2.52 16.89
N CYS A 195 -3.91 -1.96 15.83
CA CYS A 195 -5.20 -1.29 15.88
C CYS A 195 -6.29 -2.08 15.15
N ALA A 196 -6.07 -2.38 13.87
CA ALA A 196 -7.06 -3.04 13.02
C ALA A 196 -6.42 -3.59 11.74
N THR A 197 -7.14 -4.48 11.06
CA THR A 197 -6.83 -4.91 9.70
C THR A 197 -7.98 -4.54 8.77
N TRP A 198 -7.68 -3.77 7.73
CA TRP A 198 -8.59 -3.53 6.60
C TRP A 198 -8.26 -4.44 5.43
N TYR A 199 -9.19 -4.54 4.48
CA TYR A 199 -9.10 -5.41 3.32
C TYR A 199 -9.39 -4.59 2.06
N TRP A 200 -8.42 -4.53 1.17
CA TRP A 200 -8.61 -3.98 -0.15
C TRP A 200 -9.10 -5.08 -1.09
N MET A 201 -10.40 -5.08 -1.38
CA MET A 201 -11.04 -5.96 -2.35
C MET A 201 -10.79 -5.46 -3.77
N LYS A 202 -10.31 -6.36 -4.61
CA LYS A 202 -10.04 -6.11 -6.02
C LYS A 202 -11.18 -6.67 -6.84
N VAL A 203 -11.83 -5.78 -7.58
CA VAL A 203 -12.93 -6.12 -8.48
C VAL A 203 -12.61 -5.77 -9.92
N THR A 204 -13.30 -6.39 -10.86
CA THR A 204 -13.34 -5.97 -12.26
C THR A 204 -14.13 -4.65 -12.38
N LYS A 205 -14.08 -4.02 -13.57
CA LYS A 205 -14.99 -2.91 -13.91
C LYS A 205 -16.47 -3.28 -13.75
N SER A 206 -16.81 -4.58 -13.82
CA SER A 206 -18.16 -5.11 -13.61
C SER A 206 -18.50 -5.39 -12.14
N GLY A 207 -17.63 -5.00 -11.19
CA GLY A 207 -17.83 -5.19 -9.76
C GLY A 207 -17.67 -6.64 -9.28
N GLU A 208 -17.18 -7.54 -10.15
CA GLU A 208 -16.96 -8.95 -9.80
C GLU A 208 -15.55 -9.15 -9.24
N PRO A 209 -15.32 -10.04 -8.25
CA PRO A 209 -13.98 -10.31 -7.75
C PRO A 209 -13.00 -10.73 -8.85
N VAL A 210 -11.77 -10.22 -8.83
CA VAL A 210 -10.75 -10.58 -9.84
C VAL A 210 -10.29 -12.05 -9.77
N CYS A 211 -10.61 -12.76 -8.69
CA CYS A 211 -10.53 -14.20 -8.58
C CYS A 211 -11.49 -14.71 -7.51
N ASN A 212 -11.84 -15.99 -7.56
CA ASN A 212 -12.71 -16.60 -6.56
C ASN A 212 -12.07 -16.58 -5.17
N PHE A 213 -12.88 -16.40 -4.14
CA PHE A 213 -12.49 -16.67 -2.76
C PHE A 213 -12.14 -18.15 -2.62
N SER A 214 -10.95 -18.43 -2.11
CA SER A 214 -10.45 -19.80 -1.95
C SER A 214 -10.31 -20.14 -0.47
N LYS A 215 -10.34 -21.43 -0.12
CA LYS A 215 -9.90 -21.84 1.23
C LYS A 215 -8.42 -21.48 1.40
N PRO A 216 -7.99 -20.91 2.55
CA PRO A 216 -6.58 -20.70 2.84
C PRO A 216 -5.80 -22.01 2.68
N PRO A 217 -4.59 -22.00 2.10
CA PRO A 217 -3.77 -20.85 1.69
C PRO A 217 -4.03 -20.34 0.26
N GLY A 218 -5.15 -20.69 -0.36
CA GLY A 218 -5.48 -20.30 -1.73
C GLY A 218 -5.53 -18.79 -1.96
N LYS A 219 -5.39 -18.40 -3.24
CA LYS A 219 -5.42 -16.99 -3.68
C LYS A 219 -6.73 -16.33 -3.26
N GLN A 220 -6.64 -15.07 -2.82
CA GLN A 220 -7.78 -14.26 -2.44
C GLN A 220 -7.89 -13.05 -3.37
N PRO A 221 -9.10 -12.53 -3.63
CA PRO A 221 -9.32 -11.31 -4.40
C PRO A 221 -9.03 -10.03 -3.62
N TYR A 222 -8.37 -10.10 -2.46
CA TYR A 222 -8.07 -8.95 -1.63
C TYR A 222 -6.64 -8.95 -1.10
N GLU A 223 -6.15 -7.78 -0.70
CA GLU A 223 -4.94 -7.61 0.10
C GLU A 223 -5.28 -6.97 1.45
N ARG A 224 -4.35 -6.99 2.41
CA ARG A 224 -4.56 -6.47 3.77
C ARG A 224 -3.86 -5.14 3.95
N ILE A 225 -4.45 -4.28 4.76
CA ILE A 225 -3.79 -3.11 5.33
C ILE A 225 -3.82 -3.29 6.84
N ILE A 226 -2.66 -3.43 7.46
CA ILE A 226 -2.54 -3.62 8.90
C ILE A 226 -2.19 -2.27 9.52
N PHE A 227 -3.01 -1.82 10.45
CA PHE A 227 -2.86 -0.55 11.15
C PHE A 227 -2.27 -0.76 12.54
N GLY A 228 -1.39 0.16 12.92
CA GLY A 228 -0.88 0.28 14.28
C GLY A 228 -0.71 1.73 14.68
N SER A 229 -0.68 1.99 15.99
CA SER A 229 -0.39 3.32 16.55
C SER A 229 0.44 3.20 17.82
N ARG A 230 1.05 4.29 18.29
CA ARG A 230 1.88 4.25 19.50
C ARG A 230 1.05 3.94 20.75
N SER A 231 1.63 3.16 21.65
CA SER A 231 1.10 2.97 23.01
C SER A 231 0.90 4.30 23.72
N GLY A 232 -0.23 4.45 24.44
CA GLY A 232 -0.48 5.64 25.27
C GLY A 232 -0.82 6.92 24.49
N ARG A 233 -1.28 6.80 23.24
CA ARG A 233 -1.77 7.95 22.45
C ARG A 233 -2.90 8.70 23.16
N THR A 234 -3.06 9.99 22.88
CA THR A 234 -4.05 10.86 23.53
C THR A 234 -5.49 10.57 23.09
N GLN A 235 -5.66 9.75 22.05
CA GLN A 235 -6.96 9.40 21.43
C GLN A 235 -7.65 10.59 20.75
N LYS A 236 -6.89 11.62 20.39
CA LYS A 236 -7.41 12.80 19.67
C LYS A 236 -8.16 12.45 18.38
N TYR A 237 -7.66 11.46 17.64
CA TYR A 237 -8.29 10.98 16.41
C TYR A 237 -8.96 9.62 16.61
N ARG A 238 -9.86 9.25 15.71
CA ARG A 238 -10.49 7.93 15.71
C ARG A 238 -9.47 6.83 15.37
N GLN A 239 -9.66 5.63 15.89
CA GLN A 239 -8.91 4.44 15.47
C GLN A 239 -9.58 3.74 14.29
N PRO A 240 -8.82 3.22 13.30
CA PRO A 240 -9.37 2.38 12.25
C PRO A 240 -10.16 1.20 12.81
N GLU A 241 -11.36 0.94 12.28
CA GLU A 241 -12.16 -0.21 12.70
C GLU A 241 -11.65 -1.53 12.12
N GLU A 242 -11.78 -2.60 12.89
CA GLU A 242 -11.44 -3.97 12.46
C GLU A 242 -12.32 -4.42 11.29
N LYS A 243 -11.75 -5.11 10.30
CA LYS A 243 -12.47 -5.71 9.16
C LYS A 243 -13.18 -4.74 8.21
N LYS A 244 -12.76 -3.47 8.14
CA LYS A 244 -13.22 -2.59 7.06
C LYS A 244 -12.79 -3.13 5.70
N VAL A 245 -13.70 -3.06 4.72
CA VAL A 245 -13.42 -3.43 3.32
C VAL A 245 -13.45 -2.17 2.47
N ILE A 246 -12.36 -1.91 1.75
CA ILE A 246 -12.31 -0.92 0.68
C ILE A 246 -12.32 -1.65 -0.65
N ILE A 247 -13.01 -1.12 -1.66
CA ILE A 247 -13.19 -1.78 -2.96
C ILE A 247 -12.68 -0.86 -4.05
N SER A 248 -11.84 -1.38 -4.95
CA SER A 248 -11.52 -0.68 -6.18
C SER A 248 -11.13 -1.64 -7.31
N VAL A 249 -11.12 -1.11 -8.53
CA VAL A 249 -10.53 -1.81 -9.67
C VAL A 249 -9.01 -1.69 -9.54
N PRO A 250 -8.25 -2.81 -9.51
CA PRO A 250 -6.80 -2.73 -9.41
C PRO A 250 -6.22 -2.09 -10.67
N SER A 251 -5.14 -1.34 -10.48
CA SER A 251 -4.38 -0.81 -11.61
C SER A 251 -3.89 -1.93 -12.53
N ALA A 252 -3.74 -1.60 -13.80
CA ALA A 252 -3.02 -2.39 -14.78
C ALA A 252 -1.62 -2.80 -14.27
N ILE A 253 -0.98 -1.85 -13.60
CA ILE A 253 0.40 -1.89 -13.15
C ILE A 253 0.52 -2.77 -11.92
N HIS A 254 1.43 -3.74 -12.00
CA HIS A 254 1.63 -4.69 -10.91
C HIS A 254 2.00 -3.99 -9.60
N SER A 255 1.35 -4.46 -8.53
CA SER A 255 1.48 -3.99 -7.14
C SER A 255 1.10 -2.52 -6.92
N HIS A 256 0.54 -1.79 -7.90
CA HIS A 256 0.12 -0.41 -7.72
C HIS A 256 -1.15 -0.37 -6.87
N LYS A 257 -1.00 0.10 -5.64
CA LYS A 257 -2.05 0.19 -4.62
C LYS A 257 -2.84 1.49 -4.79
N PRO A 258 -4.14 1.50 -4.49
CA PRO A 258 -4.90 2.74 -4.48
C PRO A 258 -4.38 3.68 -3.38
N PRO A 259 -4.38 5.00 -3.60
CA PRO A 259 -4.14 5.98 -2.55
C PRO A 259 -5.15 5.79 -1.41
N LEU A 260 -4.68 5.89 -0.16
CA LEU A 260 -5.52 5.68 1.03
C LEU A 260 -5.98 6.97 1.71
N ILE A 261 -5.48 8.13 1.28
CA ILE A 261 -5.64 9.38 2.03
C ILE A 261 -7.12 9.78 2.19
N GLU A 262 -7.93 9.63 1.14
CA GLU A 262 -9.36 9.98 1.17
C GLU A 262 -10.14 9.09 2.14
N VAL A 263 -9.90 7.77 2.10
CA VAL A 263 -10.58 6.83 3.01
C VAL A 263 -10.08 6.91 4.45
N LEU A 264 -8.92 7.54 4.66
CA LEU A 264 -8.32 7.77 5.97
C LEU A 264 -8.56 9.18 6.52
N ALA A 265 -9.20 10.08 5.77
CA ALA A 265 -9.38 11.48 6.15
C ALA A 265 -10.01 11.68 7.54
N SER A 266 -10.93 10.80 7.95
CA SER A 266 -11.59 10.87 9.27
C SER A 266 -10.77 10.31 10.44
N TYR A 267 -9.60 9.72 10.16
CA TYR A 267 -8.68 9.15 11.17
C TYR A 267 -7.42 10.00 11.33
N LEU A 268 -7.29 11.08 10.55
CA LEU A 268 -6.10 11.91 10.46
C LEU A 268 -6.45 13.39 10.71
N PRO A 269 -5.47 14.24 11.03
CA PRO A 269 -5.63 15.70 10.99
C PRO A 269 -6.05 16.19 9.61
N THR A 270 -6.59 17.41 9.52
CA THR A 270 -7.01 18.06 8.25
C THR A 270 -5.87 18.20 7.24
N HIS A 271 -4.65 18.49 7.72
CA HIS A 271 -3.44 18.60 6.90
C HIS A 271 -2.36 17.70 7.48
N PRO A 272 -2.46 16.38 7.26
CA PRO A 272 -1.55 15.43 7.89
C PRO A 272 -0.17 15.48 7.23
N ALA A 273 0.89 15.44 8.04
CA ALA A 273 2.23 15.15 7.54
C ALA A 273 2.31 13.66 7.18
N CYS A 274 2.40 13.35 5.89
CA CYS A 274 2.41 11.96 5.38
C CYS A 274 3.79 11.51 4.89
N LEU A 275 4.15 10.27 5.22
CA LEU A 275 5.33 9.57 4.71
C LEU A 275 4.93 8.25 4.04
N GLU A 276 5.35 8.03 2.81
CA GLU A 276 5.28 6.73 2.15
C GLU A 276 6.68 6.09 2.04
N LEU A 277 6.84 4.91 2.61
CA LEU A 277 8.04 4.09 2.50
C LEU A 277 7.86 2.98 1.46
N PHE A 278 8.92 2.71 0.71
CA PHE A 278 8.92 1.80 -0.44
C PHE A 278 8.02 2.31 -1.58
N ALA A 279 7.85 3.63 -1.67
CA ALA A 279 7.03 4.29 -2.66
C ALA A 279 7.54 4.01 -4.08
N ARG A 280 6.58 3.93 -5.02
CA ARG A 280 6.84 3.80 -6.47
C ARG A 280 6.22 4.92 -7.30
N TYR A 281 5.47 5.78 -6.63
CA TYR A 281 4.80 6.94 -7.16
C TYR A 281 4.75 8.01 -6.06
N LEU A 282 4.31 9.20 -6.43
CA LEU A 282 4.22 10.37 -5.56
C LEU A 282 2.77 10.79 -5.49
N LEU A 283 2.39 11.34 -4.34
CA LEU A 283 1.08 11.94 -4.10
C LEU A 283 1.25 13.41 -3.68
N PRO A 284 0.25 14.26 -3.95
CA PRO A 284 0.28 15.64 -3.48
C PRO A 284 0.33 15.71 -1.96
N ASN A 285 1.18 16.57 -1.39
CA ASN A 285 1.39 16.74 0.06
C ASN A 285 2.04 15.54 0.78
N TRP A 286 2.72 14.65 0.05
CA TRP A 286 3.42 13.51 0.64
C TRP A 286 4.93 13.67 0.59
N THR A 287 5.59 13.13 1.63
CA THR A 287 6.99 12.72 1.52
C THR A 287 7.05 11.26 1.11
N SER A 288 7.75 10.93 0.04
CA SER A 288 7.82 9.56 -0.49
C SER A 288 9.26 9.10 -0.63
N CYS A 289 9.55 7.86 -0.22
CA CYS A 289 10.88 7.28 -0.35
C CYS A 289 10.84 5.85 -0.88
N GLY A 290 11.71 5.58 -1.85
CA GLY A 290 11.98 4.23 -2.33
C GLY A 290 12.92 4.25 -3.53
N ASN A 291 13.52 3.10 -3.82
CA ASN A 291 14.43 2.92 -4.97
C ASN A 291 13.75 3.17 -6.33
N GLN A 292 12.42 3.33 -6.35
CA GLN A 292 11.59 3.44 -7.53
C GLN A 292 10.58 4.58 -7.45
N VAL A 293 10.81 5.54 -6.56
CA VAL A 293 9.78 6.52 -6.15
C VAL A 293 9.19 7.35 -7.29
N MET A 294 9.92 7.51 -8.41
CA MET A 294 9.47 8.24 -9.61
C MET A 294 8.95 7.31 -10.72
N CYS A 295 8.91 5.99 -10.53
CA CYS A 295 8.66 5.05 -11.62
C CYS A 295 7.27 5.16 -12.24
N LEU A 296 6.27 5.61 -11.48
CA LEU A 296 4.92 5.81 -11.99
C LEU A 296 4.59 7.30 -12.16
N GLN A 297 5.61 8.12 -12.40
CA GLN A 297 5.45 9.55 -12.64
C GLN A 297 5.71 9.96 -14.10
N ASN A 298 5.92 9.01 -15.01
CA ASN A 298 6.04 9.32 -16.43
C ASN A 298 4.72 9.88 -16.97
N MET A 299 4.80 10.98 -17.74
CA MET A 299 3.67 11.69 -18.35
C MET A 299 2.72 10.76 -19.13
N ASP A 300 3.23 9.71 -19.77
CA ASP A 300 2.43 8.74 -20.55
C ASP A 300 1.42 7.96 -19.70
N LEU A 301 1.59 7.95 -18.37
CA LEU A 301 0.67 7.34 -17.42
C LEU A 301 -0.48 8.29 -17.00
N PHE A 302 -0.44 9.54 -17.43
CA PHE A 302 -1.42 10.57 -17.07
C PHE A 302 -2.22 11.01 -18.29
N THR A 303 -3.51 11.20 -18.07
CA THR A 303 -4.37 11.90 -19.01
C THR A 303 -4.51 13.35 -18.55
N GLN A 304 -4.35 14.31 -19.45
CA GLN A 304 -4.73 15.69 -19.15
C GLN A 304 -6.24 15.77 -18.98
N GLU A 305 -6.69 16.27 -17.83
CA GLU A 305 -8.08 16.71 -17.72
C GLU A 305 -8.25 17.96 -18.58
N SER A 306 -9.11 17.88 -19.60
CA SER A 306 -9.53 19.07 -20.33
C SER A 306 -10.31 19.95 -19.36
N THR A 307 -9.73 21.09 -18.95
CA THR A 307 -10.50 22.15 -18.29
C THR A 307 -11.61 22.58 -19.23
N SER A 308 -12.84 22.12 -18.97
CA SER A 308 -14.04 22.73 -19.50
C SER A 308 -14.11 24.12 -18.89
N LEU A 309 -13.57 25.11 -19.61
CA LEU A 309 -13.93 26.51 -19.40
C LEU A 309 -15.46 26.56 -19.60
N GLU A 310 -16.22 26.73 -18.53
CA GLU A 310 -17.59 27.16 -18.67
C GLU A 310 -17.55 28.52 -19.39
N PRO A 311 -18.22 28.67 -20.54
CA PRO A 311 -18.32 29.96 -21.18
C PRO A 311 -19.17 30.87 -20.28
N SER A 312 -18.52 31.97 -19.86
CA SER A 312 -19.13 33.12 -19.17
C SER A 312 -20.37 33.67 -19.86
#